data_AF-A0A840IG47-F1
#
_entry.id   AF-A0A840IG47-F1
#
_cell.length_a   1.000
_cell.length_b   1.000
_cell.length_c   1.000
_cell.angle_alpha   90.00
_cell.angle_beta   90.00
_cell.angle_gamma   90.00
#
_symmetry.space_group_name_H-M   'P 1'
#
loop_
_entity.id
_entity.type
_entity.pdbx_description
1 polymer ?
#
loop_
_entity_poly.entity_id
_entity_poly.type
_entity_poly.pdbx_seq_one_letter_code
_entity_poly.pdbx_strand_id
1 'polypeptide(L)'
;MRAALTLTRYVLPAVIVVVGLVFVAIDPAGNWEGAACLIGAGLSVSLLNLLHRIGVDGDDDRDREAAQRRYFDEHGHWPDERTG
;
A
#
# COMPACT_ATOMS: atom_id res chain seq x y z
N MET A 1 -7.45 9.75 -12.00
CA MET A 1 -6.27 9.25 -11.27
C MET A 1 -6.63 8.34 -10.08
N ARG A 2 -7.54 8.74 -9.17
CA ARG A 2 -7.95 7.91 -8.02
C ARG A 2 -8.43 6.50 -8.40
N ALA A 3 -9.28 6.39 -9.44
CA ALA A 3 -9.77 5.09 -9.91
C ALA A 3 -8.66 4.14 -10.40
N ALA A 4 -7.64 4.67 -11.08
CA ALA A 4 -6.50 3.86 -11.55
C ALA A 4 -5.68 3.31 -10.39
N LEU A 5 -5.45 4.13 -9.35
CA LEU A 5 -4.76 3.70 -8.13
C LEU A 5 -5.57 2.66 -7.34
N THR A 6 -6.89 2.82 -7.24
CA THR A 6 -7.75 1.82 -6.59
C THR A 6 -7.72 0.48 -7.34
N LEU A 7 -7.75 0.54 -8.67
CA LEU A 7 -7.73 -0.63 -9.53
C LEU A 7 -6.43 -1.44 -9.35
N THR A 8 -5.27 -0.81 -9.47
CA THR A 8 -3.98 -1.51 -9.36
C THR A 8 -3.65 -1.93 -7.93
N ARG A 9 -4.05 -1.14 -6.92
CA ARG A 9 -3.69 -1.42 -5.52
C ARG A 9 -4.58 -2.46 -4.84
N TYR A 10 -5.86 -2.52 -5.21
CA TYR A 10 -6.84 -3.35 -4.51
C TYR A 10 -7.55 -4.34 -5.44
N VAL A 11 -8.01 -3.89 -6.61
CA VAL A 11 -8.82 -4.74 -7.49
C VAL A 11 -7.99 -5.85 -8.12
N LEU A 12 -6.81 -5.52 -8.66
CA LEU A 12 -5.91 -6.49 -9.28
C LEU A 12 -5.50 -7.63 -8.31
N PRO A 13 -4.95 -7.36 -7.11
CA PRO A 13 -4.60 -8.44 -6.19
C PRO A 13 -5.83 -9.22 -5.68
N ALA A 14 -6.96 -8.55 -5.44
CA ALA A 14 -8.18 -9.24 -5.02
C ALA A 14 -8.67 -10.22 -6.10
N VAL A 15 -8.63 -9.82 -7.38
CA VAL A 15 -8.98 -10.70 -8.50
C VAL A 15 -8.05 -11.90 -8.58
N ILE A 16 -6.74 -11.72 -8.39
CA ILE A 16 -5.77 -12.82 -8.39
C ILE A 16 -6.09 -13.86 -7.30
N VAL A 17 -6.40 -13.41 -6.08
CA VAL A 17 -6.79 -14.29 -4.98
C VAL A 17 -8.11 -15.00 -5.28
N VAL A 18 -9.12 -14.30 -5.80
CA VAL A 18 -10.41 -14.88 -6.17
C VAL A 18 -10.24 -15.93 -7.25
N VAL A 19 -9.41 -15.69 -8.27
CA VAL A 19 -9.09 -16.70 -9.30
C VAL A 19 -8.46 -17.94 -8.67
N GLY A 20 -7.49 -17.78 -7.76
CA GLY A 20 -6.91 -18.90 -7.02
C GLY A 20 -7.95 -19.71 -6.23
N LEU A 21 -8.90 -19.03 -5.57
CA LEU A 21 -9.99 -19.67 -4.84
C LEU A 21 -10.97 -20.42 -5.76
N VAL A 22 -11.29 -19.85 -6.93
CA VAL A 22 -12.14 -20.50 -7.94
C VAL A 22 -11.50 -21.78 -8.45
N PHE A 23 -10.18 -21.80 -8.63
CA PHE A 23 -9.45 -23.01 -9.02
C PHE A 23 -9.57 -24.13 -7.96
N VAL A 24 -9.46 -23.80 -6.67
CA VAL A 24 -9.70 -24.77 -5.58
C VAL A 24 -11.14 -25.28 -5.59
N ALA A 25 -12.12 -24.39 -5.84
CA ALA A 25 -13.53 -24.77 -5.82
C ALA A 25 -13.92 -25.71 -6.97
N ILE A 26 -13.28 -25.58 -8.13
CA ILE A 26 -13.55 -26.42 -9.31
C ILE A 26 -12.88 -27.80 -9.20
N ASP A 27 -11.65 -27.85 -8.69
CA ASP A 27 -10.91 -29.12 -8.51
C ASP A 27 -10.22 -29.19 -7.14
N PRO A 28 -10.98 -29.50 -6.07
CA PRO A 28 -10.47 -29.51 -4.70
C PRO A 28 -9.52 -30.68 -4.39
N ALA A 29 -9.40 -31.68 -5.28
CA ALA A 29 -8.58 -32.88 -5.06
C ALA A 29 -7.27 -32.87 -5.87
N GLY A 30 -7.23 -32.19 -7.02
CA GLY A 30 -6.08 -32.24 -7.93
C GLY A 30 -5.20 -30.99 -7.99
N ASN A 31 -5.72 -29.81 -7.63
CA ASN A 31 -5.12 -28.53 -8.08
C ASN A 31 -4.61 -27.61 -6.95
N TRP A 32 -4.20 -28.20 -5.82
CA TRP A 32 -3.73 -27.44 -4.65
C TRP A 32 -2.48 -26.62 -4.92
N GLU A 33 -1.56 -27.11 -5.75
CA GLU A 33 -0.28 -26.43 -6.01
C GLU A 33 -0.46 -25.18 -6.88
N GLY A 34 -1.27 -25.28 -7.94
CA GLY A 34 -1.65 -24.12 -8.78
C GLY A 34 -2.47 -23.09 -8.00
N ALA A 35 -3.40 -23.56 -7.17
CA ALA A 35 -4.18 -22.69 -6.29
C ALA A 35 -3.31 -21.96 -5.26
N ALA A 36 -2.41 -22.67 -4.58
CA ALA A 36 -1.51 -22.09 -3.60
C ALA A 36 -0.58 -21.05 -4.24
N CYS A 37 -0.07 -21.30 -5.45
CA CYS A 37 0.70 -20.32 -6.20
C CYS A 37 -0.10 -19.04 -6.51
N LEU A 38 -1.35 -19.16 -6.97
CA LEU A 38 -2.19 -18.01 -7.29
C LEU A 38 -2.59 -17.21 -6.05
N ILE A 39 -2.99 -17.90 -4.98
CA ILE A 39 -3.33 -17.27 -3.70
C ILE A 39 -2.08 -16.57 -3.13
N GLY A 40 -0.94 -17.24 -3.14
CA GLY A 40 0.35 -16.68 -2.71
C GLY A 40 0.73 -15.44 -3.50
N ALA A 41 0.65 -15.49 -4.83
CA ALA A 41 0.93 -14.35 -5.70
C ALA A 41 0.01 -13.15 -5.38
N GLY A 42 -1.30 -13.38 -5.23
CA GLY A 42 -2.26 -12.32 -4.90
C GLY A 42 -2.01 -11.70 -3.52
N LEU A 43 -1.65 -12.52 -2.52
CA LEU A 43 -1.30 -12.05 -1.19
C LEU A 43 0.03 -11.28 -1.19
N SER A 44 1.06 -11.76 -1.88
CA SER A 44 2.34 -11.06 -2.02
C SER A 44 2.17 -9.69 -2.68
N VAL A 45 1.38 -9.59 -3.76
CA VAL A 45 1.10 -8.30 -4.40
C VAL A 45 0.33 -7.36 -3.46
N SER A 46 -0.66 -7.88 -2.72
CA SER A 46 -1.40 -7.10 -1.71
C SER A 46 -0.45 -6.54 -0.63
N LEU A 47 0.44 -7.39 -0.12
CA LEU A 47 1.40 -7.03 0.92
C LEU A 47 2.40 -5.98 0.42
N LEU A 48 2.93 -6.14 -0.78
CA LEU A 48 3.84 -5.16 -1.39
C LEU A 48 3.15 -3.80 -1.59
N ASN A 49 1.89 -3.79 -2.03
CA ASN A 49 1.10 -2.57 -2.13
C ASN A 49 0.85 -1.90 -0.76
N LEU A 50 0.61 -2.71 0.28
CA LEU A 50 0.45 -2.22 1.65
C LEU A 50 1.74 -1.58 2.17
N LEU A 51 2.88 -2.26 2.03
CA LEU A 51 4.17 -1.75 2.48
C LEU A 51 4.57 -0.47 1.74
N HIS A 52 4.34 -0.43 0.42
CA HIS A 52 4.57 0.78 -0.37
C HIS A 52 3.71 1.95 0.12
N ARG A 53 2.44 1.71 0.48
CA ARG A 53 1.57 2.76 1.02
C ARG A 53 2.14 3.31 2.33
N ILE A 54 2.52 2.43 3.25
CA ILE A 54 3.09 2.84 4.54
C ILE A 54 4.39 3.64 4.32
N GLY A 55 5.24 3.21 3.38
CA GLY A 55 6.48 3.91 3.04
C GLY A 55 6.24 5.31 2.49
N VAL A 56 5.29 5.48 1.57
CA VAL A 56 4.96 6.79 0.99
C VAL A 56 4.30 7.71 2.01
N ASP A 57 3.37 7.20 2.83
CA ASP A 57 2.73 8.02 3.88
C ASP A 57 3.80 8.54 4.88
N GLY A 58 4.89 7.79 5.11
CA GLY A 58 6.00 8.21 5.98
C GLY A 58 7.01 9.17 5.34
N ASP A 59 7.04 9.32 4.01
CA ASP A 59 7.85 10.35 3.34
C ASP A 59 7.19 11.73 3.48
N ASP A 60 5.86 11.81 3.40
CA ASP A 60 5.12 13.07 3.60
C ASP A 60 5.37 13.68 4.99
N ASP A 61 5.41 12.85 6.04
CA ASP A 61 5.69 13.32 7.40
C ASP A 61 7.15 13.77 7.57
N ARG A 62 8.10 13.12 6.89
CA ARG A 62 9.51 13.56 6.86
C ARG A 62 9.67 14.88 6.13
N ASP A 63 8.93 15.09 5.04
CA ASP A 63 8.93 16.36 4.30
C ASP A 63 8.32 17.50 5.12
N ARG A 64 7.26 17.23 5.88
CA ARG A 64 6.68 18.18 6.84
C ARG A 64 7.66 18.56 7.93
N GLU A 65 8.33 17.58 8.54
CA GLU A 65 9.34 17.84 9.56
C GLU A 65 10.51 18.65 9.00
N ALA A 66 10.98 18.31 7.79
CA ALA A 66 12.02 19.08 7.10
C ALA A 66 11.58 20.52 6.79
N ALA A 67 10.31 20.74 6.43
CA ALA A 67 9.77 22.07 6.21
C ALA A 67 9.71 22.90 7.51
N GLN A 68 9.32 22.30 8.63
CA GLN A 68 9.30 22.96 9.93
C GLN A 68 10.71 23.34 10.40
N ARG A 69 11.71 22.46 10.21
CA ARG A 69 13.11 22.77 10.52
C ARG A 69 13.65 23.93 9.68
N ARG A 70 13.41 23.94 8.37
CA ARG A 70 13.78 25.09 7.51
C ARG A 70 13.14 26.39 7.98
N TYR A 71 11.86 26.35 8.37
CA TYR A 71 11.17 27.53 8.88
C TYR A 71 11.84 28.04 10.17
N PHE A 72 12.17 27.15 11.10
CA PHE A 72 12.87 27.50 12.34
C PHE A 72 14.25 28.09 12.08
N ASP A 73 15.04 27.50 11.17
CA ASP A 73 16.37 28.02 10.80
C ASP A 73 16.29 29.42 10.18
N GLU A 74 15.25 29.69 9.38
CA GLU A 74 15.05 30.99 8.71
C GLU A 74 14.46 32.06 9.64
N HIS A 75 13.54 31.71 10.55
CA HIS A 75 12.76 32.67 11.33
C HIS A 75 13.15 32.71 12.82
N GLY A 76 13.91 31.73 13.30
CA GLY A 76 14.34 31.60 14.69
C GLY A 76 13.23 31.21 15.66
N HIS A 77 12.07 30.77 15.16
CA HIS A 77 10.93 30.35 15.96
C HIS A 77 10.11 29.29 15.20
N TRP A 78 9.32 28.49 15.90
CA TRP A 78 8.48 27.48 15.26
C TRP A 78 7.23 28.12 14.63
N PRO A 79 6.74 27.60 13.49
CA PRO A 79 5.60 28.19 12.79
C PRO A 79 4.31 28.20 13.65
N ASP A 80 4.20 27.26 14.58
CA ASP A 80 3.10 27.04 15.50
C ASP A 80 3.12 27.97 16.74
N GLU A 81 4.26 28.58 17.08
CA GLU A 81 4.37 29.52 18.22
C GLU A 81 3.60 30.83 18.03
N ARG A 82 3.20 31.18 16.80
CA ARG A 82 2.41 32.41 16.52
C ARG A 82 0.90 32.24 16.69
N THR A 83 0.40 31.02 16.95
CA THR A 83 -1.05 30.74 17.01
C THR A 83 -1.57 30.53 18.44
N GLY A 84 -0.75 30.79 19.46
CA GLY A 84 -1.16 30.85 20.88
C GLY A 84 -1.51 32.27 21.32
#